data_AF-A0A644XES0-F1
#
_entry.id   AF-A0A644XES0-F1
#
_cell.length_a   1.000
_cell.length_b   1.000
_cell.length_c   1.000
_cell.angle_alpha   90.00
_cell.angle_beta   90.00
_cell.angle_gamma   90.00
#
_symmetry.space_group_name_H-M   'P 1'
#
loop_
_entity.id
_entity.type
_entity.pdbx_description
1 polymer ?
#
loop_
_entity_poly.entity_id
_entity_poly.type
_entity_poly.pdbx_seq_one_letter_code
_entity_poly.pdbx_strand_id
1 'polypeptide(L)'
;MNNGKYNYQFVLNEKMVQQGDSSHAKILQQVEPGSMVLECGPADGMMTRYLKETLDCTVYILELDSECFAHASHYADGGVCANLEEDDWMSSLPDGVFDYILYADVLEHLRDPKSVLIKMKRFLKPDGCVLLSVPNVANGDIIANLLCDQFTYTPLGLLDNTHVHLFARKNLHDMIYSSGYYLALETCTRVPLFATEQGKFIPEKRRNALKQSLMDHPTYHIYQFICRLSQTKTQSVSDVDDATETAGIAVESRFYFDLGAGLSEENRINVRPEVQPDGRLRYTVKLPEGCTAVRYDPTELRRCILREMTAEGDGMPISIQPLNGLSVGGAVFFSGEDPQIGIVPPKGTRVLTLEAVLILLGLDSWNEAEKLMLELKAVLAQETKKLDSERIVHTATAQKLDLECAAHAATTQELNSERVSHAATAQELAISETARDTLHRTCVRAMNSAAKSLAECDALRSELSTRNAELESMKNSRSWKITKPLRAMKQAFTPKNR
;
A
#
# COMPACT_ATOMS: atom_id res chain seq x y z
N MET A 1 -11.95 -17.90 49.10
CA MET A 1 -10.83 -16.91 49.10
C MET A 1 -10.74 -16.41 47.68
N ASN A 2 -10.99 -15.12 47.45
CA ASN A 2 -11.12 -14.54 46.12
C ASN A 2 -9.73 -14.48 45.46
N ASN A 3 -9.47 -15.32 44.46
CA ASN A 3 -8.13 -15.52 43.87
C ASN A 3 -7.64 -14.35 42.99
N GLY A 4 -8.29 -13.17 43.03
CA GLY A 4 -7.87 -11.99 42.28
C GLY A 4 -7.88 -12.14 40.74
N LYS A 5 -8.41 -13.26 40.21
CA LYS A 5 -8.47 -13.55 38.76
C LYS A 5 -9.53 -12.70 38.05
N TYR A 6 -10.61 -12.34 38.73
CA TYR A 6 -11.73 -11.56 38.17
C TYR A 6 -11.88 -10.22 38.87
N ASN A 7 -12.00 -9.15 38.08
CA ASN A 7 -12.16 -7.78 38.57
C ASN A 7 -13.63 -7.36 38.50
N TYR A 8 -14.40 -7.79 39.50
CA TYR A 8 -15.83 -7.52 39.64
C TYR A 8 -16.23 -6.03 39.68
N GLN A 9 -15.27 -5.09 39.68
CA GLN A 9 -15.52 -3.65 39.67
C GLN A 9 -15.32 -3.00 38.30
N PHE A 10 -14.75 -3.72 37.33
CA PHE A 10 -14.52 -3.17 36.00
C PHE A 10 -15.81 -3.20 35.17
N VAL A 11 -16.17 -2.07 34.58
CA VAL A 11 -17.38 -1.92 33.78
C VAL A 11 -17.00 -1.33 32.42
N LEU A 12 -17.31 -2.07 31.35
CA LEU A 12 -17.20 -1.56 29.99
C LEU A 12 -18.25 -0.47 29.77
N ASN A 13 -17.84 0.65 29.19
CA ASN A 13 -18.74 1.74 28.80
C ASN A 13 -18.66 2.00 27.30
N GLU A 14 -19.65 2.71 26.76
CA GLU A 14 -19.73 3.02 25.32
C GLU A 14 -18.46 3.66 24.77
N LYS A 15 -17.81 4.56 25.53
CA LYS A 15 -16.57 5.21 25.08
C LYS A 15 -15.44 4.21 24.89
N MET A 16 -15.26 3.28 25.83
CA MET A 16 -14.24 2.23 25.74
C MET A 16 -14.54 1.28 24.56
N VAL A 17 -15.80 0.92 24.36
CA VAL A 17 -16.21 0.08 23.22
C VAL A 17 -15.98 0.82 21.91
N GLN A 18 -16.32 2.12 21.81
CA GLN A 18 -16.07 2.94 20.62
C GLN A 18 -14.57 3.11 20.32
N GLN A 19 -13.71 3.16 21.34
CA GLN A 19 -12.27 3.23 21.16
C GLN A 19 -11.70 1.94 20.54
N GLY A 20 -12.23 0.78 20.89
CA GLY A 20 -11.83 -0.50 20.28
C GLY A 20 -10.42 -0.96 20.66
N ASP A 21 -9.90 -0.52 21.81
CA ASP A 21 -8.52 -0.80 22.25
C ASP A 21 -8.32 -2.24 22.77
N SER A 22 -9.42 -2.97 23.07
CA SER A 22 -9.38 -4.36 23.57
C SER A 22 -10.11 -5.34 22.64
N SER A 23 -9.80 -6.64 22.81
CA SER A 23 -10.49 -7.74 22.11
C SER A 23 -12.00 -7.69 22.36
N HIS A 24 -12.39 -7.53 23.63
CA HIS A 24 -13.77 -7.44 24.09
C HIS A 24 -14.50 -6.27 23.44
N ALA A 25 -13.87 -5.08 23.39
CA ALA A 25 -14.43 -3.91 22.73
C ALA A 25 -14.64 -4.15 21.22
N LYS A 26 -13.64 -4.72 20.53
CA LYS A 26 -13.73 -5.05 19.10
C LYS A 26 -14.79 -6.11 18.79
N ILE A 27 -15.05 -7.04 19.70
CA ILE A 27 -16.17 -7.99 19.57
C ILE A 27 -17.50 -7.24 19.72
N LEU A 28 -17.65 -6.44 20.78
CA LEU A 28 -18.89 -5.70 21.05
C LEU A 28 -19.26 -4.69 19.95
N GLN A 29 -18.27 -4.06 19.30
CA GLN A 29 -18.48 -3.17 18.15
C GLN A 29 -19.20 -3.84 16.96
N GLN A 30 -19.16 -5.17 16.88
CA GLN A 30 -19.75 -5.94 15.78
C GLN A 30 -21.16 -6.48 16.10
N VAL A 31 -21.61 -6.34 17.34
CA VAL A 31 -22.94 -6.79 17.79
C VAL A 31 -23.95 -5.67 17.55
N GLU A 32 -24.99 -5.97 16.79
CA GLU A 32 -26.09 -5.02 16.56
C GLU A 32 -26.99 -4.91 17.80
N PRO A 33 -27.44 -3.69 18.18
CA PRO A 33 -28.41 -3.52 19.27
C PRO A 33 -29.68 -4.33 19.07
N GLY A 34 -30.26 -4.86 20.15
CA GLY A 34 -31.49 -5.66 20.12
C GLY A 34 -31.31 -7.10 19.64
N SER A 35 -30.07 -7.55 19.43
CA SER A 35 -29.77 -8.91 18.93
C SER A 35 -30.02 -10.00 19.96
N MET A 36 -30.21 -11.24 19.48
CA MET A 36 -30.18 -12.44 20.32
C MET A 36 -28.77 -13.05 20.34
N VAL A 37 -28.14 -13.06 21.51
CA VAL A 37 -26.72 -13.37 21.67
C VAL A 37 -26.53 -14.56 22.61
N LEU A 38 -25.67 -15.51 22.23
CA LEU A 38 -25.15 -16.54 23.14
C LEU A 38 -23.69 -16.20 23.46
N GLU A 39 -23.40 -15.93 24.73
CA GLU A 39 -22.04 -15.68 25.22
C GLU A 39 -21.51 -16.95 25.89
N CYS A 40 -20.46 -17.53 25.31
CA CYS A 40 -19.75 -18.67 25.88
C CYS A 40 -18.60 -18.14 26.73
N GLY A 41 -18.49 -18.59 27.99
CA GLY A 41 -17.47 -18.12 28.94
C GLY A 41 -17.61 -16.65 29.34
N PRO A 42 -18.77 -16.19 29.86
CA PRO A 42 -18.97 -14.80 30.28
C PRO A 42 -18.12 -14.38 31.49
N ALA A 43 -17.47 -15.33 32.19
CA ALA A 43 -16.78 -15.09 33.45
C ALA A 43 -17.65 -14.32 34.45
N ASP A 44 -17.26 -13.13 34.89
CA ASP A 44 -18.03 -12.31 35.83
C ASP A 44 -19.20 -11.52 35.19
N GLY A 45 -19.42 -11.66 33.88
CA GLY A 45 -20.54 -11.07 33.16
C GLY A 45 -20.31 -9.65 32.68
N MET A 46 -19.06 -9.18 32.61
CA MET A 46 -18.72 -7.83 32.12
C MET A 46 -19.30 -7.55 30.72
N MET A 47 -19.10 -8.45 29.75
CA MET A 47 -19.65 -8.32 28.41
C MET A 47 -21.17 -8.57 28.40
N THR A 48 -21.65 -9.58 29.13
CA THR A 48 -23.09 -9.87 29.32
C THR A 48 -23.86 -8.63 29.76
N ARG A 49 -23.33 -7.89 30.74
CA ARG A 49 -23.91 -6.65 31.23
C ARG A 49 -23.98 -5.57 30.16
N TYR A 50 -22.91 -5.37 29.40
CA TYR A 50 -22.89 -4.37 28.33
C TYR A 50 -23.90 -4.71 27.23
N LEU A 51 -23.92 -5.98 26.80
CA LEU A 51 -24.89 -6.49 25.83
C LEU A 51 -26.33 -6.23 26.29
N LYS A 52 -26.62 -6.47 27.58
CA LYS A 52 -27.96 -6.30 28.15
C LYS A 52 -28.35 -4.84 28.35
N GLU A 53 -27.54 -4.10 29.11
CA GLU A 53 -27.91 -2.76 29.60
C GLU A 53 -27.69 -1.67 28.56
N THR A 54 -26.72 -1.84 27.65
CA THR A 54 -26.35 -0.80 26.67
C THR A 54 -26.87 -1.12 25.27
N LEU A 55 -26.72 -2.37 24.82
CA LEU A 55 -27.17 -2.79 23.48
C LEU A 55 -28.60 -3.32 23.46
N ASP A 56 -29.28 -3.45 24.61
CA ASP A 56 -30.64 -3.98 24.72
C ASP A 56 -30.80 -5.38 24.08
N CYS A 57 -29.74 -6.18 24.12
CA CYS A 57 -29.75 -7.53 23.56
C CYS A 57 -30.49 -8.51 24.49
N THR A 58 -31.00 -9.60 23.89
CA THR A 58 -31.41 -10.79 24.64
C THR A 58 -30.21 -11.71 24.76
N VAL A 59 -29.74 -11.97 25.98
CA VAL A 59 -28.44 -12.63 26.21
C VAL A 59 -28.62 -13.97 26.90
N TYR A 60 -28.14 -15.03 26.26
CA TYR A 60 -27.97 -16.35 26.86
C TYR A 60 -26.50 -16.58 27.20
N ILE A 61 -26.22 -17.24 28.31
CA ILE A 61 -24.85 -17.54 28.73
C ILE A 61 -24.59 -19.04 28.89
N LEU A 62 -23.35 -19.46 28.62
CA LEU A 62 -22.86 -20.80 28.95
C LEU A 62 -21.51 -20.67 29.66
N GLU A 63 -21.47 -21.04 30.94
CA GLU A 63 -20.31 -20.85 31.81
C GLU A 63 -20.01 -22.14 32.59
N LEU A 64 -18.74 -22.52 32.69
CA LEU A 64 -18.31 -23.71 33.41
C LEU A 64 -18.28 -23.50 34.92
N ASP A 65 -17.82 -22.33 35.37
CA ASP A 65 -17.68 -22.02 36.79
C ASP A 65 -19.01 -21.54 37.39
N SER A 66 -19.47 -22.21 38.45
CA SER A 66 -20.78 -21.92 39.04
C SER A 66 -20.87 -20.54 39.71
N GLU A 67 -19.77 -20.00 40.23
CA GLU A 67 -19.76 -18.67 40.86
C GLU A 67 -19.83 -17.58 39.79
N CYS A 68 -19.02 -17.70 38.74
CA CYS A 68 -19.08 -16.86 37.54
C CYS A 68 -20.45 -16.90 36.88
N PHE A 69 -21.02 -18.11 36.69
CA PHE A 69 -22.36 -18.29 36.14
C PHE A 69 -23.41 -17.55 36.96
N ALA A 70 -23.38 -17.69 38.30
CA ALA A 70 -24.31 -17.01 39.18
C ALA A 70 -24.19 -15.47 39.08
N HIS A 71 -22.98 -14.94 38.94
CA HIS A 71 -22.75 -13.50 38.75
C HIS A 71 -23.27 -13.02 37.40
N ALA A 72 -22.83 -13.62 36.30
CA ALA A 72 -23.25 -13.23 34.94
C ALA A 72 -24.76 -13.38 34.72
N SER A 73 -25.40 -14.36 35.38
CA SER A 73 -26.85 -14.58 35.32
C SER A 73 -27.69 -13.40 35.83
N HIS A 74 -27.12 -12.45 36.57
CA HIS A 74 -27.85 -11.24 36.97
C HIS A 74 -28.19 -10.34 35.76
N TYR A 75 -27.45 -10.48 34.66
CA TYR A 75 -27.62 -9.69 33.44
C TYR A 75 -28.16 -10.52 32.27
N ALA A 76 -28.08 -11.85 32.34
CA ALA A 76 -28.54 -12.74 31.27
C ALA A 76 -30.06 -13.00 31.34
N ASP A 77 -30.68 -13.23 30.18
CA ASP A 77 -32.07 -13.66 30.04
C ASP A 77 -32.25 -15.17 30.24
N GLY A 78 -31.17 -15.94 30.05
CA GLY A 78 -31.14 -17.37 30.24
C GLY A 78 -29.71 -17.92 30.18
N GLY A 79 -29.54 -19.20 30.46
CA GLY A 79 -28.21 -19.81 30.37
C GLY A 79 -28.11 -21.16 31.05
N VAL A 80 -26.93 -21.77 30.90
CA VAL A 80 -26.62 -23.09 31.46
C VAL A 80 -25.23 -23.06 32.08
N CYS A 81 -25.11 -23.55 33.31
CA CYS A 81 -23.80 -23.81 33.91
C CYS A 81 -23.32 -25.19 33.44
N ALA A 82 -22.37 -25.24 32.51
CA ALA A 82 -21.95 -26.48 31.85
C ALA A 82 -20.56 -26.39 31.22
N ASN A 83 -19.98 -27.56 30.92
CA ASN A 83 -18.76 -27.67 30.15
C ASN A 83 -19.05 -27.68 28.64
N LEU A 84 -18.49 -26.72 27.90
CA LEU A 84 -18.62 -26.63 26.44
C LEU A 84 -18.13 -27.90 25.70
N GLU A 85 -17.18 -28.63 26.27
CA GLU A 85 -16.65 -29.84 25.65
C GLU A 85 -17.65 -31.01 25.68
N GLU A 86 -18.61 -30.99 26.61
CA GLU A 86 -19.66 -31.99 26.76
C GLU A 86 -20.89 -31.66 25.89
N ASP A 87 -21.94 -32.51 25.94
CA ASP A 87 -23.15 -32.39 25.10
C ASP A 87 -24.45 -32.17 25.90
N ASP A 88 -24.41 -32.28 27.23
CA ASP A 88 -25.59 -32.25 28.11
C ASP A 88 -26.34 -30.91 28.14
N TRP A 89 -25.64 -29.82 27.88
CA TRP A 89 -26.22 -28.47 27.76
C TRP A 89 -26.97 -28.24 26.45
N MET A 90 -26.76 -29.06 25.41
CA MET A 90 -27.30 -28.81 24.07
C MET A 90 -28.83 -28.88 23.99
N SER A 91 -29.49 -29.57 24.93
CA SER A 91 -30.96 -29.60 25.02
C SER A 91 -31.55 -28.40 25.76
N SER A 92 -30.72 -27.61 26.43
CA SER A 92 -31.13 -26.50 27.29
C SER A 92 -31.10 -25.14 26.57
N LEU A 93 -30.62 -25.11 25.32
CA LEU A 93 -30.59 -23.92 24.48
C LEU A 93 -31.53 -24.05 23.28
N PRO A 94 -32.16 -22.94 22.84
CA PRO A 94 -33.02 -22.92 21.66
C PRO A 94 -32.22 -23.05 20.34
N ASP A 95 -32.72 -23.88 19.42
CA ASP A 95 -32.11 -24.11 18.11
C ASP A 95 -32.33 -22.94 17.14
N GLY A 96 -31.28 -22.55 16.41
CA GLY A 96 -31.35 -21.63 15.27
C GLY A 96 -31.85 -20.22 15.60
N VAL A 97 -31.66 -19.72 16.83
CA VAL A 97 -32.17 -18.41 17.25
C VAL A 97 -31.10 -17.34 17.45
N PHE A 98 -29.82 -17.68 17.56
CA PHE A 98 -28.81 -16.67 17.87
C PHE A 98 -28.33 -15.92 16.62
N ASP A 99 -28.36 -14.58 16.69
CA ASP A 99 -27.72 -13.68 15.73
C ASP A 99 -26.20 -13.74 15.89
N TYR A 100 -25.73 -13.80 17.14
CA TYR A 100 -24.31 -13.86 17.48
C TYR A 100 -24.02 -14.94 18.52
N ILE A 101 -22.95 -15.70 18.30
CA ILE A 101 -22.34 -16.56 19.33
C ILE A 101 -20.94 -16.01 19.62
N LEU A 102 -20.64 -15.72 20.88
CA LEU A 102 -19.39 -15.07 21.30
C LEU A 102 -18.46 -16.06 22.01
N TYR A 103 -17.17 -16.00 21.64
CA TYR A 103 -16.05 -16.68 22.31
C TYR A 103 -14.93 -15.67 22.58
N ALA A 104 -15.08 -14.86 23.62
CA ALA A 104 -14.05 -13.92 24.03
C ALA A 104 -13.04 -14.62 24.95
N ASP A 105 -11.88 -14.99 24.39
CA ASP A 105 -10.77 -15.61 25.13
C ASP A 105 -11.18 -16.96 25.78
N VAL A 106 -11.80 -17.83 24.98
CA VAL A 106 -12.35 -19.14 25.41
C VAL A 106 -11.70 -20.32 24.69
N LEU A 107 -11.47 -20.23 23.38
CA LEU A 107 -11.12 -21.40 22.56
C LEU A 107 -9.75 -22.00 22.93
N GLU A 108 -8.85 -21.18 23.47
CA GLU A 108 -7.52 -21.54 23.97
C GLU A 108 -7.56 -22.37 25.26
N HIS A 109 -8.68 -22.34 25.98
CA HIS A 109 -8.93 -23.14 27.18
C HIS A 109 -9.58 -24.50 26.87
N LEU A 110 -9.99 -24.74 25.62
CA LEU A 110 -10.65 -25.99 25.20
C LEU A 110 -9.62 -26.98 24.64
N ARG A 111 -9.82 -28.28 24.88
CA ARG A 111 -8.98 -29.33 24.30
C ARG A 111 -9.36 -29.56 22.83
N ASP A 112 -10.65 -29.56 22.52
CA ASP A 112 -11.19 -29.70 21.16
C ASP A 112 -12.11 -28.51 20.77
N PRO A 113 -11.53 -27.31 20.56
CA PRO A 113 -12.29 -26.13 20.15
C PRO A 113 -13.01 -26.31 18.80
N LYS A 114 -12.48 -27.16 17.92
CA LYS A 114 -13.09 -27.47 16.62
C LYS A 114 -14.45 -28.14 16.79
N SER A 115 -14.53 -29.18 17.63
CA SER A 115 -15.79 -29.88 17.90
C SER A 115 -16.85 -28.93 18.46
N VAL A 116 -16.47 -28.05 19.38
CA VAL A 116 -17.36 -27.02 19.95
C VAL A 116 -17.90 -26.07 18.87
N LEU A 117 -17.04 -25.56 17.98
CA LEU A 117 -17.50 -24.72 16.86
C LEU A 117 -18.51 -25.44 15.95
N ILE A 118 -18.28 -26.73 15.65
CA ILE A 118 -19.19 -27.53 14.83
C ILE A 118 -20.56 -27.66 15.51
N LYS A 119 -20.60 -27.96 16.82
CA LYS A 119 -21.86 -28.06 17.59
C LYS A 119 -22.65 -26.76 17.56
N MET A 120 -21.98 -25.60 17.66
CA MET A 120 -22.65 -24.30 17.74
C MET A 120 -23.47 -23.90 16.52
N LYS A 121 -23.19 -24.49 15.35
CA LYS A 121 -23.98 -24.24 14.14
C LYS A 121 -25.47 -24.51 14.34
N ARG A 122 -25.82 -25.47 15.21
CA ARG A 122 -27.21 -25.82 15.54
C ARG A 122 -27.99 -24.64 16.11
N PHE A 123 -27.34 -23.77 16.88
CA PHE A 123 -28.00 -22.70 17.63
C PHE A 123 -28.01 -21.37 16.86
N LEU A 124 -27.17 -21.25 15.82
CA LEU A 124 -26.99 -20.04 15.05
C LEU A 124 -28.09 -19.88 13.99
N LYS A 125 -28.63 -18.66 13.82
CA LYS A 125 -29.51 -18.33 12.69
C LYS A 125 -28.78 -18.57 11.35
N PRO A 126 -29.51 -18.76 10.23
CA PRO A 126 -28.89 -18.93 8.91
C PRO A 126 -27.92 -17.80 8.50
N ASP A 127 -28.21 -16.57 8.91
CA ASP A 127 -27.41 -15.35 8.71
C ASP A 127 -26.61 -14.92 9.95
N GLY A 128 -26.72 -15.67 11.05
CA GLY A 128 -25.97 -15.43 12.27
C GLY A 128 -24.47 -15.64 12.10
N CYS A 129 -23.71 -15.04 13.01
CA CYS A 129 -22.25 -15.05 12.99
C CYS A 129 -21.65 -15.55 14.32
N VAL A 130 -20.45 -16.11 14.25
CA VAL A 130 -19.62 -16.36 15.43
C VAL A 130 -18.60 -15.23 15.55
N LEU A 131 -18.44 -14.64 16.73
CA LEU A 131 -17.40 -13.67 17.04
C LEU A 131 -16.45 -14.30 18.05
N LEU A 132 -15.16 -14.32 17.77
CA LEU A 132 -14.16 -14.91 18.67
C LEU A 132 -12.92 -14.04 18.81
N SER A 133 -12.23 -14.18 19.94
CA SER A 133 -10.83 -13.74 20.12
C SER A 133 -9.96 -14.89 20.61
N VAL A 134 -8.71 -14.93 20.13
CA VAL A 134 -7.69 -15.89 20.59
C VAL A 134 -6.30 -15.26 20.65
N PRO A 135 -5.46 -15.64 21.62
CA PRO A 135 -4.07 -15.19 21.70
C PRO A 135 -3.23 -15.73 20.54
N ASN A 136 -2.25 -14.93 20.12
CA ASN A 136 -1.32 -15.28 19.05
C ASN A 136 -0.03 -15.90 19.60
N VAL A 137 0.13 -17.22 19.48
CA VAL A 137 1.37 -17.91 19.89
C VAL A 137 2.58 -17.51 19.03
N ALA A 138 2.34 -16.99 17.82
CA ALA A 138 3.38 -16.48 16.93
C ALA A 138 3.68 -14.98 17.17
N ASN A 139 3.34 -14.46 18.36
CA ASN A 139 3.78 -13.15 18.80
C ASN A 139 5.31 -13.10 18.95
N GLY A 140 5.91 -11.96 18.61
CA GLY A 140 7.36 -11.79 18.59
C GLY A 140 8.02 -12.03 19.95
N ASP A 141 7.36 -11.71 21.06
CA ASP A 141 7.92 -11.92 22.40
C ASP A 141 7.99 -13.41 22.77
N ILE A 142 7.02 -14.22 22.34
CA ILE A 142 7.07 -15.68 22.51
C ILE A 142 8.20 -16.26 21.68
N ILE A 143 8.30 -15.87 20.40
CA ILE A 143 9.36 -16.36 19.51
C ILE A 143 10.74 -15.94 20.06
N ALA A 144 10.88 -14.71 20.56
CA ALA A 144 12.11 -14.23 21.18
C ALA A 144 12.51 -15.08 22.40
N ASN A 145 11.55 -15.42 23.27
CA ASN A 145 11.78 -16.30 24.41
C ASN A 145 12.19 -17.70 23.95
N LEU A 146 11.54 -18.27 22.93
CA LEU A 146 11.91 -19.57 22.36
C LEU A 146 13.36 -19.57 21.80
N LEU A 147 13.77 -18.50 21.11
CA LEU A 147 15.16 -18.31 20.67
C LEU A 147 16.16 -18.14 21.83
N CYS A 148 15.65 -17.88 23.03
CA CYS A 148 16.40 -17.86 24.29
C CYS A 148 16.25 -19.14 25.11
N ASP A 149 15.69 -20.22 24.54
CA ASP A 149 15.42 -21.49 25.23
C ASP A 149 14.47 -21.32 26.43
N GLN A 150 13.47 -20.45 26.28
CA GLN A 150 12.48 -20.14 27.30
C GLN A 150 11.05 -20.29 26.77
N PHE A 151 10.19 -20.94 27.57
CA PHE A 151 8.76 -21.05 27.31
C PHE A 151 8.00 -20.99 28.65
N THR A 152 7.82 -19.76 29.14
CA THR A 152 7.35 -19.51 30.50
C THR A 152 5.86 -19.18 30.52
N TYR A 153 5.07 -20.09 31.09
CA TYR A 153 3.67 -19.80 31.39
C TYR A 153 3.55 -18.73 32.49
N THR A 154 2.58 -17.85 32.33
CA THR A 154 2.24 -16.76 33.26
C THR A 154 0.83 -16.94 33.82
N PRO A 155 0.46 -16.28 34.94
CA PRO A 155 -0.90 -16.37 35.46
C PRO A 155 -1.98 -15.75 34.55
N LEU A 156 -1.59 -14.86 33.64
CA LEU A 156 -2.42 -14.17 32.65
C LEU A 156 -1.58 -13.88 31.40
N GLY A 157 -2.23 -13.66 30.26
CA GLY A 157 -1.62 -13.19 29.01
C GLY A 157 -1.52 -14.25 27.92
N LEU A 158 -0.62 -14.07 26.95
CA LEU A 158 -0.45 -14.92 25.76
C LEU A 158 -0.16 -16.39 26.12
N LEU A 159 0.63 -16.61 27.17
CA LEU A 159 0.94 -17.94 27.73
C LEU A 159 0.33 -18.09 29.13
N ASP A 160 -0.95 -17.75 29.29
CA ASP A 160 -1.70 -18.08 30.51
C ASP A 160 -1.58 -19.58 30.83
N ASN A 161 -1.37 -19.92 32.11
CA ASN A 161 -1.17 -21.29 32.57
C ASN A 161 -2.41 -22.19 32.39
N THR A 162 -3.54 -21.63 32.05
CA THR A 162 -4.78 -22.34 31.71
C THR A 162 -5.00 -22.49 30.20
N HIS A 163 -4.13 -21.95 29.34
CA HIS A 163 -4.17 -22.21 27.90
C HIS A 163 -3.68 -23.63 27.62
N VAL A 164 -4.57 -24.47 27.09
CA VAL A 164 -4.26 -25.85 26.67
C VAL A 164 -4.20 -25.98 25.15
N HIS A 165 -4.62 -24.95 24.43
CA HIS A 165 -4.55 -24.83 22.98
C HIS A 165 -3.91 -23.50 22.59
N LEU A 166 -3.01 -23.51 21.60
CA LEU A 166 -2.25 -22.33 21.18
C LEU A 166 -2.45 -22.09 19.67
N PHE A 167 -2.75 -20.85 19.30
CA PHE A 167 -3.09 -20.50 17.92
C PHE A 167 -2.04 -19.61 17.27
N ALA A 168 -1.50 -20.07 16.14
CA ALA A 168 -0.93 -19.19 15.13
C ALA A 168 -2.00 -18.91 14.07
N ARG A 169 -1.92 -17.77 13.37
CA ARG A 169 -2.94 -17.31 12.42
C ARG A 169 -3.38 -18.38 11.41
N LYS A 170 -2.42 -19.06 10.77
CA LYS A 170 -2.70 -20.12 9.80
C LYS A 170 -3.47 -21.28 10.41
N ASN A 171 -3.08 -21.73 11.61
CA ASN A 171 -3.72 -22.85 12.31
C ASN A 171 -5.13 -22.48 12.79
N LEU A 172 -5.35 -21.22 13.19
CA LEU A 172 -6.68 -20.68 13.49
C LEU A 172 -7.58 -20.76 12.25
N HIS A 173 -7.09 -20.30 11.10
CA HIS A 173 -7.83 -20.38 9.84
C HIS A 173 -8.16 -21.82 9.44
N ASP A 174 -7.18 -22.73 9.52
CA ASP A 174 -7.39 -24.15 9.23
C ASP A 174 -8.47 -24.77 10.14
N MET A 175 -8.49 -24.41 11.43
CA MET A 175 -9.54 -24.82 12.35
C MET A 175 -10.91 -24.26 11.90
N ILE A 176 -11.01 -22.96 11.66
CA ILE A 176 -12.25 -22.28 11.23
C ILE A 176 -12.85 -22.96 9.99
N TYR A 177 -12.04 -23.13 8.94
CA TYR A 177 -12.51 -23.72 7.69
C TYR A 177 -12.89 -25.19 7.87
N SER A 178 -12.12 -25.95 8.65
CA SER A 178 -12.42 -27.37 8.89
C SER A 178 -13.59 -27.61 9.86
N SER A 179 -14.01 -26.60 10.63
CA SER A 179 -15.29 -26.55 11.33
C SER A 179 -16.46 -26.22 10.39
N GLY A 180 -16.17 -25.88 9.14
CA GLY A 180 -17.13 -25.53 8.08
C GLY A 180 -17.70 -24.11 8.22
N TYR A 181 -16.97 -23.20 8.86
CA TYR A 181 -17.25 -21.78 8.79
C TYR A 181 -16.38 -21.12 7.73
N TYR A 182 -16.72 -19.88 7.38
CA TYR A 182 -15.90 -19.00 6.55
C TYR A 182 -15.52 -17.76 7.34
N LEU A 183 -14.34 -17.21 7.06
CA LEU A 183 -13.88 -15.96 7.64
C LEU A 183 -14.57 -14.79 6.91
N ALA A 184 -15.34 -14.00 7.64
CA ALA A 184 -16.03 -12.81 7.12
C ALA A 184 -15.25 -11.53 7.46
N LEU A 185 -14.70 -11.45 8.68
CA LEU A 185 -13.82 -10.38 9.13
C LEU A 185 -12.66 -10.96 9.95
N GLU A 186 -11.47 -10.41 9.78
CA GLU A 186 -10.32 -10.62 10.65
C GLU A 186 -9.76 -9.27 11.10
N THR A 187 -9.65 -9.07 12.42
CA THR A 187 -8.97 -7.92 13.02
C THR A 187 -8.07 -8.38 14.17
N CYS A 188 -7.32 -7.47 14.78
CA CYS A 188 -6.44 -7.81 15.88
C CYS A 188 -6.25 -6.69 16.91
N THR A 189 -5.78 -7.06 18.09
CA THR A 189 -5.12 -6.14 19.02
C THR A 189 -3.61 -6.22 18.82
N ARG A 190 -2.92 -5.07 18.95
CA ARG A 190 -1.49 -4.95 18.68
C ARG A 190 -0.76 -4.47 19.92
N VAL A 191 0.39 -5.07 20.19
CA VAL A 191 1.31 -4.67 21.27
C VAL A 191 2.71 -4.61 20.68
N PRO A 192 3.46 -3.51 20.87
CA PRO A 192 4.83 -3.41 20.38
C PRO A 192 5.72 -4.54 20.88
N LEU A 193 6.72 -4.90 20.09
CA LEU A 193 7.71 -5.91 20.48
C LEU A 193 8.36 -5.52 21.83
N PHE A 194 8.50 -6.51 22.70
CA PHE A 194 8.99 -6.44 24.09
C PHE A 194 8.08 -5.75 25.10
N ALA A 195 6.87 -5.34 24.71
CA ALA A 195 5.91 -4.67 25.58
C ALA A 195 4.81 -5.60 26.12
N THR A 196 4.80 -6.88 25.75
CA THR A 196 3.89 -7.88 26.33
C THR A 196 4.39 -8.34 27.71
N GLU A 197 3.56 -9.09 28.44
CA GLU A 197 3.97 -9.78 29.66
C GLU A 197 5.08 -10.81 29.44
N GLN A 198 5.28 -11.28 28.21
CA GLN A 198 6.36 -12.18 27.81
C GLN A 198 7.69 -11.45 27.56
N GLY A 199 7.62 -10.16 27.19
CA GLY A 199 8.78 -9.33 26.91
C GLY A 199 9.76 -9.19 28.09
N LYS A 200 9.26 -9.30 29.33
CA LYS A 200 10.06 -9.20 30.56
C LYS A 200 11.06 -10.36 30.75
N PHE A 201 10.83 -11.50 30.12
CA PHE A 201 11.72 -12.67 30.23
C PHE A 201 12.91 -12.61 29.26
N ILE A 202 12.79 -11.81 28.20
CA ILE A 202 13.81 -11.67 27.16
C ILE A 202 15.02 -10.91 27.73
N PRO A 203 16.23 -11.51 27.74
CA PRO A 203 17.43 -10.83 28.23
C PRO A 203 17.72 -9.54 27.47
N GLU A 204 17.91 -8.44 28.19
CA GLU A 204 18.10 -7.10 27.60
C GLU A 204 19.21 -7.07 26.54
N LYS A 205 20.33 -7.76 26.82
CA LYS A 205 21.47 -7.90 25.90
C LYS A 205 21.13 -8.55 24.56
N ARG A 206 20.05 -9.35 24.49
CA ARG A 206 19.61 -10.03 23.26
C ARG A 206 18.54 -9.25 22.48
N ARG A 207 17.85 -8.30 23.11
CA ARG A 207 16.71 -7.58 22.50
C ARG A 207 17.09 -6.92 21.17
N ASN A 208 18.23 -6.22 21.11
CA ASN A 208 18.67 -5.55 19.89
C ASN A 208 18.95 -6.53 18.74
N ALA A 209 19.60 -7.66 19.03
CA ALA A 209 19.90 -8.67 18.02
C ALA A 209 18.63 -9.37 17.51
N LEU A 210 17.66 -9.63 18.39
CA LEU A 210 16.41 -10.30 18.05
C LEU A 210 15.42 -9.39 17.33
N LYS A 211 15.42 -8.08 17.66
CA LYS A 211 14.44 -7.12 17.14
C LYS A 211 14.34 -7.14 15.62
N GLN A 212 15.46 -7.04 14.91
CA GLN A 212 15.45 -7.00 13.44
C GLN A 212 14.87 -8.29 12.85
N SER A 213 15.28 -9.46 13.37
CA SER A 213 14.83 -10.76 12.85
C SER A 213 13.35 -11.02 13.12
N LEU A 214 12.80 -10.46 14.19
CA LEU A 214 11.40 -10.65 14.58
C LEU A 214 10.47 -9.66 13.90
N MET A 215 10.95 -8.46 13.56
CA MET A 215 10.15 -7.45 12.87
C MET A 215 9.73 -7.90 11.45
N ASP A 216 10.46 -8.84 10.85
CA ASP A 216 10.08 -9.45 9.56
C ASP A 216 8.94 -10.48 9.68
N HIS A 217 8.63 -10.96 10.89
CA HIS A 217 7.57 -11.95 11.09
C HIS A 217 6.18 -11.26 11.02
N PRO A 218 5.27 -11.66 10.11
CA PRO A 218 4.08 -10.86 9.76
C PRO A 218 3.15 -10.53 10.94
N THR A 219 3.12 -11.40 11.95
CA THR A 219 2.24 -11.26 13.12
C THR A 219 3.00 -10.93 14.41
N TYR A 220 4.25 -10.45 14.35
CA TYR A 220 5.09 -10.26 15.56
C TYR A 220 4.46 -9.30 16.58
N HIS A 221 3.76 -8.28 16.11
CA HIS A 221 3.16 -7.21 16.91
C HIS A 221 1.70 -7.51 17.28
N ILE A 222 1.15 -8.66 16.85
CA ILE A 222 -0.23 -9.03 17.12
C ILE A 222 -0.31 -9.76 18.45
N TYR A 223 -1.16 -9.25 19.33
CA TYR A 223 -1.44 -9.83 20.64
C TYR A 223 -2.54 -10.88 20.54
N GLN A 224 -3.72 -10.50 20.08
CA GLN A 224 -4.85 -11.40 19.85
C GLN A 224 -5.44 -11.20 18.45
N PHE A 225 -5.88 -12.30 17.84
CA PHE A 225 -6.74 -12.27 16.67
C PHE A 225 -8.20 -12.16 17.10
N ILE A 226 -9.00 -11.40 16.36
CA ILE A 226 -10.44 -11.30 16.51
C ILE A 226 -11.07 -11.63 15.16
N CYS A 227 -11.97 -12.61 15.13
CA CYS A 227 -12.57 -13.10 13.89
C CYS A 227 -14.10 -13.04 13.95
N ARG A 228 -14.72 -12.65 12.83
CA ARG A 228 -16.14 -12.88 12.54
C ARG A 228 -16.27 -14.03 11.56
N LEU A 229 -16.99 -15.06 11.96
CA LEU A 229 -17.22 -16.25 11.14
C LEU A 229 -18.66 -16.30 10.64
N SER A 230 -18.84 -16.69 9.39
CA SER A 230 -20.16 -16.91 8.77
C SER A 230 -20.35 -18.37 8.36
N GLN A 231 -21.61 -18.82 8.27
CA GLN A 231 -21.94 -20.17 7.80
C GLN A 231 -21.86 -20.29 6.27
N THR A 232 -21.97 -19.18 5.56
CA THR A 232 -21.89 -19.10 4.11
C THR A 232 -20.63 -18.36 3.68
N LYS A 233 -20.13 -18.70 2.50
CA LYS A 233 -18.93 -18.06 1.96
C LYS A 233 -19.22 -16.61 1.61
N THR A 234 -18.52 -15.70 2.26
CA THR A 234 -18.56 -14.26 2.02
C THR A 234 -17.17 -13.77 1.61
N GLN A 235 -17.08 -12.53 1.12
CA GLN A 235 -15.79 -11.90 0.92
C GLN A 235 -15.20 -11.57 2.29
N SER A 236 -14.04 -12.15 2.61
CA SER A 236 -13.32 -11.85 3.83
C SER A 236 -12.71 -10.45 3.75
N VAL A 237 -12.87 -9.66 4.82
CA VAL A 237 -12.15 -8.41 5.04
C VAL A 237 -11.13 -8.65 6.17
N SER A 238 -9.90 -8.17 6.01
CA SER A 238 -8.83 -8.36 7.01
C SER A 238 -8.08 -7.04 7.22
N ASP A 239 -8.09 -6.51 8.44
CA ASP A 239 -7.22 -5.37 8.83
C ASP A 239 -5.89 -5.85 9.44
N VAL A 240 -5.69 -7.17 9.52
CA VAL A 240 -4.46 -7.79 10.01
C VAL A 240 -3.33 -7.60 8.99
N ASP A 241 -3.66 -7.69 7.70
CA ASP A 241 -2.73 -7.52 6.58
C ASP A 241 -2.50 -6.05 6.22
N ASP A 242 -3.39 -5.17 6.71
CA ASP A 242 -3.20 -3.73 6.64
C ASP A 242 -2.08 -3.34 7.62
N ALA A 243 -0.85 -3.49 7.14
CA ALA A 243 0.37 -2.96 7.76
C ALA A 243 0.41 -1.42 7.71
N THR A 244 -0.73 -0.74 7.82
CA THR A 244 -0.76 0.67 8.20
C THR A 244 -0.46 0.75 9.70
N GLU A 245 0.82 0.59 10.05
CA GLU A 245 1.36 1.25 11.24
C GLU A 245 1.21 2.76 11.02
N THR A 246 0.02 3.32 11.22
CA THR A 246 -0.17 4.76 11.41
C THR A 246 -0.29 5.10 12.91
N ALA A 247 -0.14 4.12 13.79
CA ALA A 247 -0.19 4.32 15.23
C ALA A 247 1.22 4.36 15.82
N GLY A 248 1.73 5.57 16.07
CA GLY A 248 2.80 5.80 17.04
C GLY A 248 4.24 5.70 16.54
N ILE A 249 4.48 5.85 15.24
CA ILE A 249 5.84 5.84 14.72
C ILE A 249 6.58 7.14 15.07
N ALA A 250 7.30 7.12 16.19
CA ALA A 250 8.53 7.90 16.34
C ALA A 250 9.64 7.22 15.51
N VAL A 251 9.52 7.22 14.18
CA VAL A 251 10.68 6.88 13.33
C VAL A 251 11.62 8.07 13.46
N GLU A 252 12.77 7.79 14.05
CA GLU A 252 13.90 8.70 14.05
C GLU A 252 14.52 8.67 12.65
N SER A 253 14.32 9.73 11.89
CA SER A 253 14.85 9.88 10.53
C SER A 253 16.22 10.54 10.57
N ARG A 254 17.03 10.31 9.53
CA ARG A 254 18.38 10.89 9.45
C ARG A 254 18.47 11.96 8.39
N PHE A 255 19.23 13.00 8.70
CA PHE A 255 19.58 14.07 7.78
C PHE A 255 21.09 14.20 7.72
N TYR A 256 21.63 14.05 6.51
CA TYR A 256 23.05 14.21 6.22
C TYR A 256 23.27 15.52 5.46
N PHE A 257 24.36 16.20 5.75
CA PHE A 257 24.68 17.51 5.17
C PHE A 257 25.97 17.46 4.37
N ASP A 258 25.93 17.97 3.15
CA ASP A 258 27.13 18.20 2.33
C ASP A 258 27.61 19.64 2.52
N LEU A 259 28.80 19.81 3.08
CA LEU A 259 29.46 21.10 3.32
C LEU A 259 30.52 21.44 2.25
N GLY A 260 30.48 20.77 1.09
CA GLY A 260 31.39 20.98 -0.04
C GLY A 260 32.46 19.90 -0.21
N ALA A 261 32.41 18.83 0.58
CA ALA A 261 33.32 17.68 0.50
C ALA A 261 32.59 16.36 0.22
N GLY A 262 31.28 16.41 -0.06
CA GLY A 262 30.42 15.23 -0.19
C GLY A 262 29.69 14.90 1.12
N LEU A 263 28.71 13.99 1.01
CA LEU A 263 27.98 13.45 2.15
C LEU A 263 28.86 12.49 2.96
N SER A 264 28.85 12.61 4.29
CA SER A 264 29.60 11.74 5.19
C SER A 264 28.80 11.37 6.45
N GLU A 265 29.13 10.25 7.07
CA GLU A 265 28.53 9.82 8.35
C GLU A 265 28.85 10.77 9.52
N GLU A 266 29.92 11.57 9.40
CA GLU A 266 30.33 12.54 10.42
C GLU A 266 29.39 13.77 10.44
N ASN A 267 28.78 14.11 9.30
CA ASN A 267 27.93 15.29 9.13
C ASN A 267 26.46 14.90 9.04
N ARG A 268 25.94 14.28 10.10
CA ARG A 268 24.53 13.87 10.19
C ARG A 268 23.86 14.26 11.51
N ILE A 269 22.55 14.37 11.47
CA ILE A 269 21.70 14.45 12.66
C ILE A 269 20.55 13.45 12.55
N ASN A 270 20.01 13.08 13.71
CA ASN A 270 18.78 12.33 13.82
C ASN A 270 17.66 13.28 14.26
N VAL A 271 16.50 13.17 13.63
CA VAL A 271 15.37 14.07 13.86
C VAL A 271 14.11 13.25 14.01
N ARG A 272 13.34 13.54 15.06
CA ARG A 272 12.00 13.00 15.24
C ARG A 272 10.98 13.98 14.66
N PRO A 273 9.98 13.50 13.92
CA PRO A 273 8.96 14.37 13.37
C PRO A 273 7.97 14.83 14.44
N GLU A 274 7.36 15.98 14.19
CA GLU A 274 6.10 16.37 14.78
C GLU A 274 4.96 15.74 13.96
N VAL A 275 4.09 14.97 14.62
CA VAL A 275 2.92 14.36 13.97
C VAL A 275 1.82 15.41 13.87
N GLN A 276 1.45 15.78 12.64
CA GLN A 276 0.37 16.73 12.37
C GLN A 276 -1.01 16.07 12.59
N PRO A 277 -2.09 16.84 12.84
CA PRO A 277 -3.42 16.30 13.08
C PRO A 277 -4.00 15.45 11.93
N ASP A 278 -3.52 15.66 10.70
CA ASP A 278 -3.89 14.89 9.51
C ASP A 278 -3.04 13.62 9.32
N GLY A 279 -2.13 13.33 10.26
CA GLY A 279 -1.24 12.18 10.23
C GLY A 279 0.07 12.40 9.46
N ARG A 280 0.31 13.58 8.87
CA ARG A 280 1.58 13.87 8.19
C ARG A 280 2.70 14.07 9.21
N LEU A 281 3.91 13.66 8.83
CA LEU A 281 5.12 13.86 9.61
C LEU A 281 5.80 15.16 9.17
N ARG A 282 5.95 16.11 10.10
CA ARG A 282 6.68 17.38 9.87
C ARG A 282 8.04 17.35 10.54
N TYR A 283 9.09 17.66 9.79
CA TYR A 283 10.46 17.78 10.26
C TYR A 283 10.94 19.22 10.10
N THR A 284 11.56 19.78 11.14
CA THR A 284 12.17 21.11 11.08
C THR A 284 13.65 21.01 11.45
N VAL A 285 14.52 21.29 10.47
CA VAL A 285 15.95 21.04 10.56
C VAL A 285 16.73 22.34 10.34
N LYS A 286 17.65 22.66 11.26
CA LYS A 286 18.60 23.77 11.06
C LYS A 286 19.76 23.29 10.20
N LEU A 287 20.00 23.95 9.08
CA LEU A 287 21.10 23.63 8.18
C LEU A 287 22.41 24.25 8.70
N PRO A 288 23.52 23.50 8.69
CA PRO A 288 24.84 24.06 8.98
C PRO A 288 25.26 25.14 7.97
N GLU A 289 26.12 26.06 8.39
CA GLU A 289 26.64 27.09 7.49
C GLU A 289 27.45 26.46 6.34
N GLY A 290 27.20 26.92 5.11
CA GLY A 290 27.85 26.36 3.92
C GLY A 290 27.24 25.06 3.39
N CYS A 291 26.09 24.60 3.92
CA CYS A 291 25.37 23.44 3.39
C CYS A 291 24.96 23.65 1.93
N THR A 292 25.31 22.68 1.08
CA THR A 292 25.06 22.70 -0.38
C THR A 292 24.06 21.63 -0.83
N ALA A 293 23.98 20.51 -0.11
CA ALA A 293 23.01 19.46 -0.32
C ALA A 293 22.65 18.78 1.00
N VAL A 294 21.46 18.21 1.06
CA VAL A 294 20.93 17.44 2.18
C VAL A 294 20.47 16.09 1.67
N ARG A 295 20.82 15.01 2.38
CA ARG A 295 20.20 13.70 2.18
C ARG A 295 19.29 13.40 3.37
N TYR A 296 18.04 13.11 3.09
CA TYR A 296 17.03 12.68 4.03
C TYR A 296 16.79 11.18 3.89
N ASP A 297 17.01 10.46 4.98
CA ASP A 297 16.75 9.01 5.07
C ASP A 297 15.51 8.84 5.97
N PRO A 298 14.33 8.55 5.40
CA PRO A 298 13.07 8.53 6.13
C PRO A 298 13.05 7.52 7.27
N THR A 299 13.66 6.36 7.05
CA THR A 299 13.74 5.22 7.97
C THR A 299 15.16 4.65 7.92
N GLU A 300 15.55 3.90 8.95
CA GLU A 300 16.77 3.10 8.90
C GLU A 300 16.42 1.62 8.71
N LEU A 301 16.96 1.01 7.64
CA LEU A 301 16.81 -0.42 7.31
C LEU A 301 15.35 -0.91 7.30
N ARG A 302 14.41 -0.05 6.92
CA ARG A 302 12.98 -0.38 6.83
C ARG A 302 12.40 0.08 5.52
N ARG A 303 11.63 -0.81 4.91
CA ARG A 303 10.96 -0.60 3.64
C ARG A 303 9.79 0.36 3.85
N CYS A 304 9.67 1.36 3.00
CA CYS A 304 8.63 2.36 3.14
C CYS A 304 8.16 2.91 1.79
N ILE A 305 7.02 3.60 1.85
CA ILE A 305 6.52 4.48 0.80
C ILE A 305 6.41 5.87 1.41
N LEU A 306 6.91 6.87 0.68
CA LEU A 306 6.65 8.27 1.00
C LEU A 306 5.58 8.82 0.06
N ARG A 307 4.59 9.53 0.60
CA ARG A 307 3.56 10.21 -0.19
C ARG A 307 3.50 11.69 0.15
N GLU A 308 3.08 12.48 -0.83
CA GLU A 308 2.72 13.89 -0.64
C GLU A 308 3.86 14.68 0.02
N MET A 309 5.08 14.39 -0.43
CA MET A 309 6.27 14.96 0.16
C MET A 309 6.49 16.39 -0.33
N THR A 310 6.71 17.30 0.60
CA THR A 310 6.97 18.71 0.35
C THR A 310 8.16 19.18 1.19
N ALA A 311 8.98 20.07 0.64
CA ALA A 311 10.12 20.65 1.33
C ALA A 311 10.13 22.16 1.10
N GLU A 312 10.49 22.90 2.13
CA GLU A 312 10.65 24.35 2.11
C GLU A 312 11.95 24.76 2.81
N GLY A 313 12.61 25.79 2.28
CA GLY A 313 13.77 26.42 2.89
C GLY A 313 13.45 27.85 3.25
N ASP A 314 13.44 28.18 4.54
CA ASP A 314 13.07 29.51 5.05
C ASP A 314 11.74 30.03 4.46
N GLY A 315 10.76 29.13 4.27
CA GLY A 315 9.43 29.42 3.72
C GLY A 315 9.32 29.42 2.19
N MET A 316 10.40 29.09 1.47
CA MET A 316 10.39 28.98 0.00
C MET A 316 10.41 27.51 -0.45
N PRO A 317 9.56 27.08 -1.40
CA PRO A 317 9.53 25.69 -1.87
C PRO A 317 10.87 25.21 -2.44
N ILE A 318 11.30 24.00 -2.05
CA ILE A 318 12.50 23.33 -2.56
C ILE A 318 12.11 22.07 -3.33
N SER A 319 12.78 21.84 -4.47
CA SER A 319 12.61 20.61 -5.24
C SER A 319 13.27 19.44 -4.53
N ILE A 320 12.60 18.29 -4.55
CA ILE A 320 13.08 17.06 -3.92
C ILE A 320 13.31 16.01 -5.00
N GLN A 321 14.40 15.24 -4.85
CA GLN A 321 14.77 14.21 -5.80
C GLN A 321 15.10 12.90 -5.05
N PRO A 322 14.34 11.82 -5.26
CA PRO A 322 14.74 10.51 -4.74
C PRO A 322 16.10 10.10 -5.31
N LEU A 323 17.03 9.73 -4.44
CA LEU A 323 18.33 9.19 -4.85
C LEU A 323 18.22 7.71 -5.23
N ASN A 324 17.24 7.03 -4.63
CA ASN A 324 16.81 5.70 -5.00
C ASN A 324 15.28 5.58 -4.93
N GLY A 325 14.76 4.45 -5.42
CA GLY A 325 13.33 4.24 -5.55
C GLY A 325 12.72 4.81 -6.83
N LEU A 326 11.41 4.61 -6.99
CA LEU A 326 10.62 4.97 -8.16
C LEU A 326 9.50 5.93 -7.76
N SER A 327 9.46 7.10 -8.38
CA SER A 327 8.37 8.07 -8.19
C SER A 327 7.18 7.73 -9.09
N VAL A 328 6.01 7.45 -8.49
CA VAL A 328 4.76 7.18 -9.21
C VAL A 328 3.63 7.93 -8.54
N GLY A 329 2.94 8.81 -9.28
CA GLY A 329 1.70 9.45 -8.81
C GLY A 329 1.83 10.33 -7.55
N GLY A 330 3.00 10.93 -7.30
CA GLY A 330 3.24 11.72 -6.09
C GLY A 330 3.65 10.88 -4.87
N ALA A 331 3.87 9.57 -5.06
CA ALA A 331 4.48 8.68 -4.09
C ALA A 331 5.88 8.24 -4.56
N VAL A 332 6.76 7.93 -3.61
CA VAL A 332 8.09 7.37 -3.85
C VAL A 332 8.13 5.96 -3.26
N PHE A 333 8.38 4.98 -4.12
CA PHE A 333 8.52 3.57 -3.77
C PHE A 333 10.00 3.21 -3.73
N PHE A 334 10.53 2.92 -2.55
CA PHE A 334 11.92 2.48 -2.44
C PHE A 334 12.02 1.01 -2.78
N SER A 335 13.11 0.56 -3.41
CA SER A 335 13.34 -0.84 -3.79
C SER A 335 14.30 -1.57 -2.85
N GLY A 336 14.58 -0.99 -1.68
CA GLY A 336 15.37 -1.62 -0.63
C GLY A 336 15.06 -1.03 0.74
N GLU A 337 15.82 -1.47 1.73
CA GLU A 337 15.68 -1.07 3.13
C GLU A 337 16.37 0.26 3.49
N ASP A 338 17.07 0.87 2.53
CA ASP A 338 17.82 2.12 2.71
C ASP A 338 17.22 3.24 1.85
N PRO A 339 16.04 3.79 2.19
CA PRO A 339 15.40 4.84 1.41
C PRO A 339 16.15 6.16 1.53
N GLN A 340 16.49 6.79 0.39
CA GLN A 340 17.30 8.00 0.35
C GLN A 340 16.68 9.06 -0.55
N ILE A 341 16.50 10.26 0.00
CA ILE A 341 15.98 11.43 -0.68
C ILE A 341 17.03 12.54 -0.69
N GLY A 342 17.31 13.10 -1.86
CA GLY A 342 18.20 14.24 -2.05
C GLY A 342 17.40 15.55 -2.09
N ILE A 343 17.93 16.56 -1.39
CA ILE A 343 17.36 17.91 -1.33
C ILE A 343 18.51 18.89 -1.56
N VAL A 344 18.32 19.82 -2.51
CA VAL A 344 19.32 20.86 -2.80
C VAL A 344 18.73 22.20 -2.38
N PRO A 345 19.02 22.68 -1.16
CA PRO A 345 18.50 23.96 -0.69
C PRO A 345 19.18 25.14 -1.42
N PRO A 346 18.48 26.26 -1.64
CA PRO A 346 19.09 27.49 -2.12
C PRO A 346 20.25 27.95 -1.22
N LYS A 347 21.24 28.63 -1.82
CA LYS A 347 22.40 29.09 -1.08
C LYS A 347 21.98 30.09 0.01
N GLY A 348 22.38 29.80 1.26
CA GLY A 348 22.07 30.64 2.42
C GLY A 348 20.81 30.25 3.18
N THR A 349 20.10 29.19 2.77
CA THR A 349 18.98 28.62 3.54
C THR A 349 19.45 28.20 4.94
N ARG A 350 18.70 28.58 5.98
CA ARG A 350 19.03 28.30 7.39
C ARG A 350 18.17 27.20 7.99
N VAL A 351 16.90 27.15 7.61
CA VAL A 351 15.94 26.15 8.11
C VAL A 351 15.31 25.42 6.94
N LEU A 352 15.35 24.10 7.01
CA LEU A 352 14.65 23.19 6.11
C LEU A 352 13.45 22.61 6.86
N THR A 353 12.24 22.79 6.32
CA THR A 353 11.04 22.07 6.77
C THR A 353 10.70 21.00 5.73
N LEU A 354 10.40 19.79 6.18
CA LEU A 354 9.94 18.70 5.32
C LEU A 354 8.63 18.13 5.87
N GLU A 355 7.67 17.87 5.00
CA GLU A 355 6.44 17.17 5.36
C GLU A 355 6.20 15.99 4.42
N ALA A 356 5.78 14.85 4.96
CA ALA A 356 5.42 13.67 4.20
C ALA A 356 4.44 12.77 4.94
N VAL A 357 3.72 11.94 4.20
CA VAL A 357 3.07 10.74 4.75
C VAL A 357 4.05 9.58 4.58
N LEU A 358 4.42 8.94 5.69
CA LEU A 358 5.29 7.76 5.70
C LEU A 358 4.45 6.50 5.94
N ILE A 359 4.55 5.54 5.02
CA ILE A 359 3.91 4.22 5.14
C ILE A 359 5.02 3.18 5.24
N LEU A 360 5.08 2.44 6.35
CA LEU A 360 6.01 1.32 6.49
C LEU A 360 5.42 0.08 5.82
N LEU A 361 6.25 -0.67 5.11
CA LEU A 361 5.83 -1.90 4.42
C LEU A 361 6.33 -3.13 5.17
N GLY A 362 5.42 -4.05 5.47
CA GLY A 362 5.76 -5.42 5.87
C GLY A 362 6.35 -6.25 4.73
N LEU A 363 6.90 -7.42 5.04
CA LEU A 363 7.55 -8.32 4.07
C LEU A 363 6.62 -8.77 2.93
N ASP A 364 5.36 -9.07 3.22
CA ASP A 364 4.41 -9.56 2.21
C ASP A 364 3.96 -8.44 1.25
N SER A 365 3.57 -7.28 1.80
CA SER A 365 3.26 -6.09 1.01
C SER A 365 4.46 -5.62 0.18
N TRP A 366 5.67 -5.82 0.72
CA TRP A 366 6.91 -5.59 -0.01
C TRP A 366 7.07 -6.53 -1.19
N ASN A 367 6.93 -7.83 -0.99
CA ASN A 367 7.12 -8.82 -2.07
C ASN A 367 6.11 -8.59 -3.21
N GLU A 368 4.87 -8.23 -2.88
CA GLU A 368 3.88 -7.84 -3.87
C GLU A 368 4.28 -6.55 -4.60
N ALA A 369 4.68 -5.51 -3.86
CA ALA A 369 5.15 -4.25 -4.44
C ALA A 369 6.40 -4.44 -5.31
N GLU A 370 7.35 -5.27 -4.88
CA GLU A 370 8.59 -5.59 -5.59
C GLU A 370 8.29 -6.38 -6.87
N LYS A 371 7.39 -7.37 -6.80
CA LYS A 371 6.92 -8.11 -7.98
C LYS A 371 6.25 -7.18 -8.99
N LEU A 372 5.34 -6.32 -8.52
CA LEU A 372 4.70 -5.30 -9.36
C LEU A 372 5.72 -4.33 -9.96
N MET A 373 6.73 -3.91 -9.20
CA MET A 373 7.82 -3.07 -9.69
C MET A 373 8.70 -3.79 -10.71
N LEU A 374 8.97 -5.08 -10.53
CA LEU A 374 9.76 -5.88 -11.46
C LEU A 374 9.01 -6.08 -12.79
N GLU A 375 7.71 -6.38 -12.71
CA GLU A 375 6.81 -6.44 -13.86
C GLU A 375 6.74 -5.10 -14.58
N LEU A 376 6.62 -3.99 -13.84
CA LEU A 376 6.62 -2.64 -14.40
C LEU A 376 7.95 -2.30 -15.07
N LYS A 377 9.09 -2.64 -14.46
CA LYS A 377 10.43 -2.47 -15.05
C LYS A 377 10.59 -3.29 -16.33
N ALA A 378 10.06 -4.52 -16.36
CA ALA A 378 10.12 -5.39 -17.54
C ALA A 378 9.29 -4.84 -18.70
N VAL A 379 8.07 -4.35 -18.42
CA VAL A 379 7.21 -3.69 -19.42
C VAL A 379 7.87 -2.42 -19.97
N LEU A 380 8.48 -1.61 -19.09
CA LEU A 380 9.24 -0.42 -19.48
C LEU A 380 10.42 -0.77 -20.41
N ALA A 381 11.17 -1.83 -20.12
CA ALA A 381 12.28 -2.27 -20.96
C ALA A 381 11.82 -2.73 -22.36
N GLN A 382 10.68 -3.44 -22.43
CA GLN A 382 10.13 -3.94 -23.69
C GLN A 382 9.63 -2.82 -24.61
N GLU A 383 8.91 -1.84 -24.06
CA GLU A 383 8.42 -0.67 -24.82
C GLU A 383 9.57 0.24 -25.28
N THR A 384 10.63 0.39 -24.46
CA THR A 384 11.83 1.16 -24.85
C THR A 384 12.50 0.56 -26.08
N LYS A 385 12.63 -0.77 -26.13
CA LYS A 385 13.20 -1.49 -27.28
C LYS A 385 12.37 -1.31 -28.56
N LYS A 386 11.05 -1.22 -28.43
CA LYS A 386 10.13 -1.00 -29.55
C LYS A 386 10.25 0.43 -30.11
N LEU A 387 10.30 1.44 -29.25
CA LEU A 387 10.51 2.84 -29.64
C LEU A 387 11.87 3.09 -30.31
N ASP A 388 12.94 2.45 -29.82
CA ASP A 388 14.26 2.55 -30.47
C ASP A 388 14.25 1.93 -31.87
N SER A 389 13.54 0.81 -32.06
CA SER A 389 13.40 0.19 -33.38
C SER A 389 12.62 1.06 -34.37
N GLU A 390 11.54 1.72 -33.93
CA GLU A 390 10.77 2.67 -34.75
C GLU A 390 11.59 3.93 -35.08
N ARG A 391 12.39 4.44 -34.12
CA ARG A 391 13.28 5.61 -34.34
C ARG A 391 14.37 5.31 -35.35
N ILE A 392 14.96 4.11 -35.35
CA ILE A 392 15.94 3.69 -36.36
C ILE A 392 15.31 3.70 -37.76
N VAL A 393 14.08 3.17 -37.90
CA VAL A 393 13.36 3.14 -39.18
C VAL A 393 13.03 4.55 -39.68
N HIS A 394 12.56 5.45 -38.81
CA HIS A 394 12.27 6.83 -39.18
C HIS A 394 13.52 7.62 -39.55
N THR A 395 14.64 7.40 -38.84
CA THR A 395 15.92 8.08 -39.14
C THR A 395 16.49 7.62 -40.49
N ALA A 396 16.42 6.32 -40.78
CA ALA A 396 16.83 5.78 -42.08
C ALA A 396 15.95 6.32 -43.23
N THR A 397 14.64 6.48 -42.98
CA THR A 397 13.71 7.04 -43.96
C THR A 397 14.00 8.52 -44.25
N ALA A 398 14.33 9.32 -43.22
CA ALA A 398 14.71 10.72 -43.38
C ALA A 398 16.02 10.88 -44.17
N GLN A 399 17.05 10.08 -43.87
CA GLN A 399 18.31 10.08 -44.61
C GLN A 399 18.12 9.73 -46.10
N LYS A 400 17.23 8.78 -46.39
CA LYS A 400 16.88 8.45 -47.77
C LYS A 400 16.23 9.64 -48.50
N LEU A 401 15.32 10.33 -47.83
CA LEU A 401 14.66 11.52 -48.40
C LEU A 401 15.64 12.67 -48.64
N ASP A 402 16.60 12.88 -47.75
CA ASP A 402 17.64 13.92 -47.90
C ASP A 402 18.55 13.63 -49.11
N LEU A 403 18.92 12.37 -49.32
CA LEU A 403 19.69 11.93 -50.49
C LEU A 403 18.91 12.16 -51.80
N GLU A 404 17.62 11.85 -51.81
CA GLU A 404 16.74 12.10 -52.96
C GLU A 404 16.58 13.60 -53.24
N CYS A 405 16.44 14.43 -52.21
CA CYS A 405 16.40 15.89 -52.33
C CYS A 405 17.72 16.46 -52.89
N ALA A 406 18.86 15.97 -52.41
CA ALA A 406 20.18 16.38 -52.90
C ALA A 406 20.40 16.00 -54.37
N ALA A 407 19.96 14.81 -54.79
CA ALA A 407 20.01 14.37 -56.18
C ALA A 407 19.13 15.26 -57.08
N HIS A 408 17.92 15.61 -56.62
CA HIS A 408 17.04 16.53 -57.33
C HIS A 408 17.63 17.95 -57.45
N ALA A 409 18.29 18.44 -56.39
CA ALA A 409 18.95 19.74 -56.40
C ALA A 409 20.13 19.77 -57.40
N ALA A 410 20.95 18.72 -57.43
CA ALA A 410 22.05 18.58 -58.39
C ALA A 410 21.54 18.56 -59.84
N THR A 411 20.50 17.77 -60.11
CA THR A 411 19.86 17.70 -61.44
C THR A 411 19.31 19.06 -61.88
N THR A 412 18.71 19.81 -60.94
CA THR A 412 18.19 21.15 -61.20
C THR A 412 19.32 22.15 -61.50
N GLN A 413 20.45 22.03 -60.81
CA GLN A 413 21.62 22.87 -61.03
C GLN A 413 22.27 22.60 -62.39
N GLU A 414 22.34 21.33 -62.81
CA GLU A 414 22.85 20.91 -64.12
C GLU A 414 21.92 21.38 -65.25
N LEU A 415 20.60 21.21 -65.10
CA LEU A 415 19.63 21.76 -66.05
C LEU A 415 19.71 23.29 -66.15
N ASN A 416 19.97 23.99 -65.04
CA ASN A 416 20.14 25.44 -65.06
C ASN A 416 21.46 25.86 -65.74
N SER A 417 22.57 25.15 -65.55
CA SER A 417 23.83 25.43 -66.23
C SER A 417 23.75 25.15 -67.72
N GLU A 418 23.09 24.06 -68.13
CA GLU A 418 22.73 23.79 -69.53
C GLU A 418 21.86 24.90 -70.10
N ARG A 419 20.83 25.35 -69.37
CA ARG A 419 19.95 26.43 -69.84
C ARG A 419 20.70 27.74 -70.05
N VAL A 420 21.68 28.05 -69.19
CA VAL A 420 22.57 29.23 -69.34
C VAL A 420 23.52 29.06 -70.52
N SER A 421 24.11 27.87 -70.72
CA SER A 421 24.94 27.55 -71.87
C SER A 421 24.17 27.61 -73.19
N HIS A 422 22.96 27.05 -73.23
CA HIS A 422 22.07 27.13 -74.39
C HIS A 422 21.57 28.55 -74.65
N ALA A 423 21.32 29.36 -73.62
CA ALA A 423 20.99 30.78 -73.78
C ALA A 423 22.17 31.59 -74.33
N ALA A 424 23.41 31.30 -73.92
CA ALA A 424 24.63 31.90 -74.47
C ALA A 424 24.89 31.45 -75.91
N THR A 425 24.64 30.18 -76.24
CA THR A 425 24.79 29.62 -77.60
C THR A 425 23.69 30.09 -78.56
N ALA A 426 22.48 30.36 -78.04
CA ALA A 426 21.36 30.96 -78.78
C ALA A 426 21.60 32.43 -79.16
N GLN A 427 22.61 33.07 -78.59
CA GLN A 427 23.05 34.42 -78.99
C GLN A 427 24.00 34.40 -80.19
N GLU A 428 24.47 33.22 -80.64
CA GLU A 428 25.49 33.09 -81.70
C GLU A 428 25.08 32.31 -82.97
N LEU A 429 23.95 31.58 -83.03
CA LEU A 429 23.57 30.91 -84.28
C LEU A 429 22.06 30.90 -84.56
N ALA A 430 21.70 31.54 -85.69
CA ALA A 430 20.38 31.46 -86.31
C ALA A 430 20.22 30.13 -87.06
N ILE A 431 19.43 29.19 -86.51
CA ILE A 431 18.74 28.01 -87.13
C ILE A 431 17.94 27.38 -85.96
N SER A 432 16.68 26.96 -85.96
CA SER A 432 15.55 26.85 -86.89
C SER A 432 14.29 26.79 -85.99
N GLU A 433 13.20 27.48 -86.36
CA GLU A 433 11.98 27.65 -85.54
C GLU A 433 11.38 26.33 -85.02
N THR A 434 11.63 25.20 -85.70
CA THR A 434 11.07 23.88 -85.36
C THR A 434 11.70 23.27 -84.10
N ALA A 435 12.99 23.50 -83.85
CA ALA A 435 13.67 23.05 -82.65
C ALA A 435 13.23 23.88 -81.42
N ARG A 436 13.03 25.19 -81.62
CA ARG A 436 12.50 26.11 -80.61
C ARG A 436 11.08 25.70 -80.18
N ASP A 437 10.24 25.34 -81.14
CA ASP A 437 8.86 24.91 -80.87
C ASP A 437 8.80 23.57 -80.12
N THR A 438 9.66 22.62 -80.47
CA THR A 438 9.72 21.31 -79.81
C THR A 438 10.26 21.43 -78.38
N LEU A 439 11.30 22.24 -78.18
CA LEU A 439 11.86 22.52 -76.86
C LEU A 439 10.87 23.32 -76.00
N HIS A 440 10.18 24.30 -76.57
CA HIS A 440 9.15 25.07 -75.87
C HIS A 440 7.99 24.18 -75.40
N ARG A 441 7.47 23.28 -76.25
CA ARG A 441 6.42 22.30 -75.87
C ARG A 441 6.89 21.34 -74.78
N THR A 442 8.16 20.94 -74.81
CA THR A 442 8.74 20.03 -73.81
C THR A 442 8.93 20.74 -72.46
N CYS A 443 9.42 21.98 -72.47
CA CYS A 443 9.47 22.83 -71.27
C CYS A 443 8.08 23.10 -70.70
N VAL A 444 7.08 23.42 -71.52
CA VAL A 444 5.71 23.67 -71.06
C VAL A 444 5.11 22.40 -70.42
N ARG A 445 5.35 21.21 -70.97
CA ARG A 445 4.93 19.94 -70.34
C ARG A 445 5.63 19.69 -69.01
N ALA A 446 6.94 19.93 -68.94
CA ALA A 446 7.70 19.78 -67.70
C ALA A 446 7.26 20.80 -66.63
N MET A 447 6.98 22.04 -67.00
CA MET A 447 6.45 23.08 -66.11
C MET A 447 5.04 22.73 -65.62
N ASN A 448 4.18 22.20 -66.48
CA ASN A 448 2.85 21.73 -66.08
C ASN A 448 2.93 20.52 -65.15
N SER A 449 3.88 19.60 -65.37
CA SER A 449 4.13 18.48 -64.47
C SER A 449 4.65 18.95 -63.11
N ALA A 450 5.58 19.89 -63.09
CA ALA A 450 6.10 20.48 -61.86
C ALA A 450 5.03 21.28 -61.10
N ALA A 451 4.17 22.01 -61.80
CA ALA A 451 3.03 22.71 -61.22
C ALA A 451 2.01 21.73 -60.61
N LYS A 452 1.79 20.57 -61.26
CA LYS A 452 0.97 19.49 -60.71
C LYS A 452 1.57 18.89 -59.44
N SER A 453 2.86 18.58 -59.44
CA SER A 453 3.55 18.07 -58.24
C SER A 453 3.60 19.10 -57.11
N LEU A 454 3.71 20.39 -57.43
CA LEU A 454 3.63 21.47 -56.44
C LEU A 454 2.21 21.56 -55.83
N ALA A 455 1.17 21.43 -56.66
CA ALA A 455 -0.21 21.37 -56.17
C ALA A 455 -0.48 20.12 -55.31
N GLU A 456 0.11 18.97 -55.65
CA GLU A 456 0.07 17.76 -54.81
C GLU A 456 0.80 17.96 -53.48
N CYS A 457 1.96 18.63 -53.48
CA CYS A 457 2.66 19.01 -52.25
C CYS A 457 1.86 19.97 -51.37
N ASP A 458 1.18 20.96 -51.97
CA ASP A 458 0.35 21.90 -51.23
C ASP A 458 -0.93 21.24 -50.70
N ALA A 459 -1.51 20.29 -51.44
CA ALA A 459 -2.60 19.45 -50.96
C ALA A 459 -2.16 18.59 -49.76
N LEU A 460 -1.00 17.94 -49.83
CA LEU A 460 -0.43 17.18 -48.72
C LEU A 460 -0.13 18.07 -47.51
N ARG A 461 0.39 19.28 -47.71
CA ARG A 461 0.60 20.26 -46.63
C ARG A 461 -0.71 20.69 -45.98
N SER A 462 -1.76 20.87 -46.77
CA SER A 462 -3.10 21.19 -46.27
C SER A 462 -3.69 20.02 -45.48
N GLU A 463 -3.50 18.79 -45.94
CA GLU A 463 -3.93 17.58 -45.21
C GLU A 463 -3.17 17.42 -43.89
N LEU A 464 -1.86 17.68 -43.89
CA LEU A 464 -1.00 17.67 -42.71
C LEU A 464 -1.42 18.76 -41.71
N SER A 465 -1.75 19.96 -42.20
CA SER A 465 -2.31 21.05 -41.40
C SER A 465 -3.65 20.66 -40.77
N THR A 466 -4.54 20.04 -41.54
CA THR A 466 -5.84 19.55 -41.08
C THR A 466 -5.68 18.48 -40.00
N ARG A 467 -4.79 17.50 -40.21
CA ARG A 467 -4.49 16.46 -39.21
C ARG A 467 -3.87 17.03 -37.94
N ASN A 468 -3.00 18.03 -38.05
CA ASN A 468 -2.47 18.74 -36.89
C ASN A 468 -3.58 19.47 -36.12
N ALA A 469 -4.53 20.10 -36.82
CA ALA A 469 -5.68 20.75 -36.19
C ALA A 469 -6.62 19.75 -35.49
N GLU A 470 -6.87 18.58 -36.10
CA GLU A 470 -7.61 17.49 -35.45
C GLU A 470 -6.89 16.98 -34.19
N LEU A 471 -5.57 16.87 -34.25
CA LEU A 471 -4.73 16.44 -33.13
C LEU A 471 -4.77 17.47 -31.98
N GLU A 472 -4.75 18.76 -32.28
CA GLU A 472 -4.93 19.83 -31.29
C GLU A 472 -6.36 19.91 -30.74
N SER A 473 -7.39 19.62 -31.55
CA SER A 473 -8.77 19.49 -31.11
C SER A 473 -8.95 18.31 -30.14
N MET A 474 -8.38 17.14 -30.48
CA MET A 474 -8.32 15.99 -29.59
C MET A 474 -7.61 16.34 -28.28
N LYS A 475 -6.47 17.06 -28.36
CA LYS A 475 -5.73 17.54 -27.18
C LYS A 475 -6.53 18.50 -26.28
N ASN A 476 -7.53 19.19 -26.82
CA ASN A 476 -8.35 20.14 -26.08
C ASN A 476 -9.70 19.57 -25.59
N SER A 477 -10.05 18.35 -26.02
CA SER A 477 -11.27 17.65 -25.60
C SER A 477 -11.30 17.34 -24.09
N ARG A 478 -12.51 17.20 -23.53
CA ARG A 478 -12.73 16.85 -22.11
C ARG A 478 -12.13 15.48 -21.76
N SER A 479 -12.29 14.51 -22.66
CA SER A 479 -11.72 13.15 -22.54
C SER A 479 -10.19 13.17 -22.51
N TRP A 480 -9.55 14.02 -23.33
CA TRP A 480 -8.12 14.24 -23.27
C TRP A 480 -7.73 14.94 -21.97
N LYS A 481 -8.38 16.03 -21.57
CA LYS A 481 -8.07 16.75 -20.33
C LYS A 481 -8.23 15.91 -19.05
N ILE A 482 -9.18 14.98 -19.00
CA ILE A 482 -9.37 14.03 -17.87
C ILE A 482 -8.29 12.96 -17.82
N THR A 483 -7.78 12.51 -18.97
CA THR A 483 -6.64 11.58 -19.06
C THR A 483 -5.27 12.28 -18.93
N LYS A 484 -5.25 13.58 -18.60
CA LYS A 484 -4.02 14.37 -18.40
C LYS A 484 -3.11 13.84 -17.27
N PRO A 485 -3.61 13.30 -16.14
CA PRO A 485 -2.76 12.63 -15.15
C PRO A 485 -2.13 11.33 -15.69
N LEU A 486 -2.91 10.50 -16.40
CA LEU A 486 -2.44 9.26 -17.07
C LEU A 486 -1.43 9.54 -18.19
N ARG A 487 -1.55 10.68 -18.88
CA ARG A 487 -0.57 11.12 -19.89
C ARG A 487 0.60 11.92 -19.33
N ALA A 488 0.46 12.58 -18.18
CA ALA A 488 1.57 13.18 -17.45
C ALA A 488 2.44 12.08 -16.83
N MET A 489 1.85 10.97 -16.38
CA MET A 489 2.58 9.72 -16.14
C MET A 489 3.29 9.26 -17.43
N LYS A 490 2.60 9.20 -18.57
CA LYS A 490 3.22 8.86 -19.88
C LYS A 490 4.33 9.84 -20.35
N GLN A 491 4.24 11.14 -20.02
CA GLN A 491 5.22 12.20 -20.36
C GLN A 491 6.38 12.31 -19.35
N ALA A 492 6.18 11.90 -18.10
CA ALA A 492 7.26 11.67 -17.13
C ALA A 492 8.01 10.35 -17.43
N PHE A 493 7.29 9.38 -18.03
CA PHE A 493 7.86 8.23 -18.76
C PHE A 493 8.21 8.56 -20.23
N THR A 494 8.32 9.84 -20.57
CA THR A 494 9.04 10.32 -21.78
C THR A 494 10.29 11.09 -21.33
N PRO A 495 11.48 10.47 -21.22
CA PRO A 495 12.70 11.23 -21.08
C PRO A 495 12.98 11.99 -22.39
N LYS A 496 13.09 13.32 -22.25
CA LYS A 496 14.06 14.07 -23.04
C LYS A 496 15.42 13.38 -22.86
N ASN A 497 15.87 12.69 -23.90
CA ASN A 497 17.26 12.80 -24.31
C ASN A 497 17.24 13.93 -25.35
N ARG A 498 17.82 15.11 -25.12
CA ARG A 498 18.98 15.45 -24.31
C ARG A 498 18.68 16.42 -23.17
#